data_AF-A0AAP8LA73-F1
#
_entry.id   AF-A0AAP8LA73-F1
#
_cell.length_a   1.000
_cell.length_b   1.000
_cell.length_c   1.000
_cell.angle_alpha   90.00
_cell.angle_beta   90.00
_cell.angle_gamma   90.00
#
_symmetry.space_group_name_H-M   'P 1'
#
loop_
_entity.id
_entity.type
_entity.pdbx_description
1 polymer ?
#
loop_
_entity_poly.entity_id
_entity_poly.type
_entity_poly.pdbx_seq_one_letter_code
_entity_poly.pdbx_strand_id
1 'polypeptide(L)'
;PEQARRYPSEPQENILYFIEKNAPLLEPWQREVLRIVRKVSQYFYPQKQTQVMNEGWATFWHYTILNHLYDEGRVTERFMLEFLHSHTNVVYQPPYNSPYYNGINP
;
A
#
# COMPACT_ATOMS: atom_id res chain seq x y z
N PRO A 1 -6.81 35.50 24.23
CA PRO A 1 -6.64 34.03 24.30
C PRO A 1 -5.39 33.61 23.51
N GLU A 2 -4.35 33.17 24.21
CA GLU A 2 -3.14 32.61 23.59
C GLU A 2 -3.57 31.39 22.75
N GLN A 3 -3.36 31.44 21.43
CA GLN A 3 -3.68 30.31 20.56
C GLN A 3 -2.84 29.13 21.03
N ALA A 4 -3.50 28.04 21.45
CA ALA A 4 -2.83 26.83 21.87
C ALA A 4 -1.87 26.40 20.75
N ARG A 5 -0.56 26.35 21.06
CA ARG A 5 0.45 25.94 20.08
C ARG A 5 0.08 24.56 19.57
N ARG A 6 0.04 24.40 18.24
CA ARG A 6 -0.20 23.11 17.59
C ARG A 6 0.85 22.11 18.10
N TYR A 7 0.39 21.02 18.69
CA TYR A 7 1.24 19.93 19.14
C TYR A 7 0.78 18.63 18.48
N PRO A 8 1.67 17.87 17.83
CA PRO A 8 3.06 18.20 17.53
C PRO A 8 3.19 19.36 16.53
N SER A 9 4.32 20.06 16.54
CA SER A 9 4.59 21.19 15.62
C SER A 9 4.60 20.75 14.15
N GLU A 10 5.05 19.53 13.90
CA GLU A 10 5.12 18.91 12.59
C GLU A 10 4.39 17.55 12.56
N PRO A 11 3.80 17.16 11.41
CA PRO A 11 3.24 15.83 11.24
C PRO A 11 4.26 14.72 11.54
N GLN A 12 3.80 13.65 12.18
CA GLN A 12 4.64 12.52 12.55
C GLN A 12 4.30 11.32 11.68
N GLU A 13 5.28 10.81 10.94
CA GLU A 13 5.10 9.66 10.07
C GLU A 13 4.84 8.38 10.88
N ASN A 14 5.63 8.14 11.93
CA ASN A 14 5.47 6.99 12.81
C ASN A 14 4.54 7.29 13.98
N ILE A 15 3.23 7.19 13.73
CA ILE A 15 2.18 7.46 14.71
C ILE A 15 2.33 6.57 15.96
N LEU A 16 2.67 5.28 15.78
CA LEU A 16 2.85 4.36 16.91
C LEU A 16 4.02 4.78 17.80
N TYR A 17 5.14 5.20 17.21
CA TYR A 17 6.29 5.73 17.95
C TYR A 17 5.94 7.03 18.66
N PHE A 18 5.22 7.92 17.99
CA PHE A 18 4.79 9.19 18.57
C PHE A 18 3.92 8.97 19.83
N ILE A 19 2.93 8.08 19.74
CA ILE A 19 2.07 7.71 20.88
C ILE A 19 2.90 7.02 21.98
N GLU A 20 3.78 6.08 21.62
CA GLU A 20 4.67 5.36 22.56
C GLU A 20 5.47 6.34 23.43
N LYS A 21 5.90 7.48 22.89
CA LYS A 21 6.70 8.48 23.61
C LYS A 21 5.88 9.53 24.33
N ASN A 22 4.85 10.06 23.67
CA ASN A 22 4.20 11.30 24.10
C ASN A 22 2.86 11.11 24.80
N ALA A 23 2.26 9.92 24.78
CA ALA A 23 0.97 9.69 25.44
C ALA A 23 1.14 9.63 26.97
N PRO A 24 0.61 10.61 27.73
CA PRO A 24 0.86 10.71 29.17
C PRO A 24 0.05 9.69 29.99
N LEU A 25 -1.05 9.19 29.43
CA LEU A 25 -2.00 8.30 30.12
C LEU A 25 -1.65 6.81 29.99
N LEU A 26 -0.59 6.45 29.24
CA LEU A 26 -0.25 5.05 29.01
C LEU A 26 0.55 4.44 30.16
N GLU A 27 0.02 3.35 30.71
CA GLU A 27 0.73 2.49 31.64
C GLU A 27 1.92 1.78 30.95
N PRO A 28 2.94 1.32 31.71
CA PRO A 28 4.13 0.69 31.14
C PRO A 28 3.84 -0.48 30.19
N TRP A 29 2.86 -1.35 30.51
CA TRP A 29 2.51 -2.48 29.66
C TRP A 29 1.81 -2.06 28.37
N GLN A 30 1.04 -0.96 28.38
CA GLN A 30 0.39 -0.43 27.16
C GLN A 30 1.44 0.13 26.20
N ARG A 31 2.47 0.80 26.72
CA ARG A 31 3.62 1.23 25.91
C ARG A 31 4.36 0.04 25.32
N GLU A 32 4.48 -1.05 26.08
CA GLU A 32 5.10 -2.28 25.58
C GLU A 32 4.30 -2.90 24.43
N VAL A 33 2.96 -2.95 24.53
CA VAL A 33 2.10 -3.40 23.42
C VAL A 33 2.30 -2.55 22.17
N LEU A 34 2.29 -1.21 22.30
CA LEU A 34 2.57 -0.32 21.16
C LEU A 34 3.95 -0.57 20.55
N ARG A 35 4.97 -0.78 21.39
CA ARG A 35 6.33 -1.07 20.96
C ARG A 35 6.41 -2.39 20.18
N ILE A 36 5.72 -3.43 20.65
CA ILE A 36 5.63 -4.73 19.96
C ILE A 36 4.96 -4.56 18.60
N VAL A 37 3.77 -3.95 18.56
CA VAL A 37 3.03 -3.72 17.30
C VAL A 37 3.86 -2.91 16.31
N ARG A 38 4.55 -1.86 16.78
CA ARG A 38 5.44 -1.05 15.93
C ARG A 38 6.59 -1.87 15.36
N LYS A 39 7.31 -2.65 16.19
CA LYS A 39 8.42 -3.48 15.75
C LYS A 39 7.99 -4.55 14.74
N VAL A 40 6.86 -5.21 15.00
CA VAL A 40 6.29 -6.22 14.10
C VAL A 40 5.89 -5.58 12.77
N SER A 41 5.20 -4.44 12.79
CA SER A 41 4.80 -3.71 11.58
C SER A 41 6.01 -3.28 10.74
N GLN A 42 7.07 -2.77 11.39
CA GLN A 42 8.32 -2.39 10.73
C GLN A 42 9.06 -3.59 10.13
N TYR A 43 9.05 -4.74 10.81
CA TYR A 43 9.64 -5.97 10.30
C TYR A 43 8.97 -6.46 9.01
N PHE A 44 7.63 -6.40 8.94
CA PHE A 44 6.87 -6.84 7.76
C PHE A 44 6.72 -5.77 6.68
N TYR A 45 7.11 -4.52 6.94
CA TYR A 45 6.96 -3.42 5.99
C TYR A 45 7.68 -3.68 4.65
N PRO A 46 8.96 -4.12 4.62
CA PRO A 46 9.65 -4.40 3.37
C PRO A 46 9.00 -5.53 2.56
N GLN A 47 8.44 -6.55 3.23
CA GLN A 47 7.81 -7.69 2.56
C GLN A 47 6.62 -7.24 1.70
N LYS A 48 5.78 -6.35 2.25
CA LYS A 48 4.67 -5.76 1.50
C LYS A 48 5.14 -4.94 0.30
N GLN A 49 6.20 -4.15 0.47
CA GLN A 49 6.78 -3.39 -0.64
C GLN A 49 7.31 -4.29 -1.75
N THR A 50 7.98 -5.39 -1.40
CA THR A 50 8.48 -6.34 -2.41
C THR A 50 7.36 -7.06 -3.15
N GLN A 51 6.24 -7.34 -2.47
CA GLN A 51 5.07 -7.93 -3.11
C GLN A 51 4.48 -6.98 -4.16
N VAL A 52 4.18 -5.74 -3.78
CA VAL A 52 3.68 -4.71 -4.70
C VAL A 52 4.62 -4.50 -5.89
N MET A 53 5.94 -4.47 -5.64
CA MET A 53 6.93 -4.35 -6.71
C MET A 53 6.90 -5.56 -7.67
N ASN A 54 6.79 -6.78 -7.14
CA ASN A 54 6.69 -7.99 -7.96
C ASN A 54 5.43 -7.99 -8.83
N GLU A 55 4.28 -7.62 -8.26
CA GLU A 55 3.01 -7.53 -9.00
C GLU A 55 3.05 -6.43 -10.05
N GLY A 56 3.65 -5.27 -9.73
CA GLY A 56 3.92 -4.20 -10.69
C GLY A 56 4.84 -4.64 -11.84
N TRP A 57 5.87 -5.43 -11.56
CA TRP A 57 6.77 -5.96 -12.58
C TRP A 57 6.09 -7.00 -13.48
N ALA A 58 5.29 -7.89 -12.89
CA ALA A 58 4.52 -8.88 -13.63
C ALA A 58 3.52 -8.21 -14.58
N THR A 59 2.77 -7.23 -14.09
CA THR A 59 1.81 -6.48 -14.93
C THR A 59 2.51 -5.73 -16.06
N PHE A 60 3.63 -5.06 -15.80
CA PHE A 60 4.42 -4.38 -16.83
C PHE A 60 4.84 -5.33 -17.96
N TRP A 61 5.42 -6.49 -17.62
CA TRP A 61 5.89 -7.44 -18.64
C TRP A 61 4.75 -8.15 -19.35
N HIS A 62 3.68 -8.53 -18.64
CA HIS A 62 2.50 -9.11 -19.28
C HIS A 62 1.91 -8.15 -20.32
N TYR A 63 1.76 -6.87 -19.97
CA TYR A 63 1.32 -5.86 -20.94
C TYR A 63 2.27 -5.76 -22.13
N THR A 64 3.57 -5.63 -21.87
CA THR A 64 4.58 -5.45 -22.93
C THR A 64 4.62 -6.63 -23.89
N ILE A 65 4.69 -7.85 -23.36
CA ILE A 65 4.79 -9.08 -24.16
C ILE A 65 3.50 -9.33 -24.94
N LEU A 66 2.33 -9.17 -24.31
CA LEU A 66 1.06 -9.47 -24.97
C LEU A 66 0.71 -8.48 -26.07
N ASN A 67 1.01 -7.19 -25.89
CA ASN A 67 0.87 -6.22 -26.99
C ASN A 67 1.81 -6.55 -28.15
N HIS A 68 3.07 -6.91 -27.86
CA HIS A 68 4.01 -7.32 -28.90
C HIS A 68 3.53 -8.56 -29.67
N LEU A 69 3.01 -9.58 -28.97
CA LEU A 69 2.42 -10.75 -29.61
C LEU A 69 1.16 -10.42 -30.42
N TYR A 70 0.38 -9.44 -29.98
CA TYR A 70 -0.80 -8.98 -30.72
C TYR A 70 -0.40 -8.28 -32.02
N ASP A 71 0.62 -7.42 -31.98
CA ASP A 71 1.18 -6.75 -33.15
C ASP A 71 1.74 -7.76 -34.17
N GLU A 72 2.32 -8.86 -33.70
CA GLU A 72 2.78 -9.98 -34.55
C GLU A 72 1.65 -10.91 -35.05
N GLY A 73 0.39 -10.67 -34.64
CA GLY A 73 -0.75 -11.53 -34.99
C GLY A 73 -0.72 -12.91 -34.33
N ARG A 74 0.03 -13.09 -33.24
CA ARG A 74 0.17 -14.35 -32.49
C ARG A 74 -0.96 -14.58 -31.49
N VAL A 75 -1.65 -13.52 -31.07
CA VAL A 75 -2.81 -13.58 -30.17
C VAL A 75 -4.01 -12.85 -30.77
N THR A 76 -5.21 -13.27 -30.37
CA THR A 76 -6.45 -12.73 -30.93
C THR A 76 -6.96 -11.52 -30.15
N GLU A 77 -7.80 -10.71 -30.77
CA GLU A 77 -8.49 -9.60 -30.09
C GLU A 77 -9.30 -10.08 -28.88
N ARG A 78 -9.98 -11.22 -28.99
CA ARG A 78 -10.73 -11.82 -27.87
C ARG A 78 -9.81 -12.10 -26.68
N PHE A 79 -8.64 -12.67 -26.94
CA PHE A 79 -7.65 -12.93 -25.89
C PHE A 79 -7.17 -11.62 -25.23
N MET A 80 -6.96 -10.57 -26.03
CA MET A 80 -6.57 -9.26 -25.50
C MET A 80 -7.64 -8.65 -24.61
N LEU A 81 -8.93 -8.78 -24.94
CA LEU A 81 -10.02 -8.30 -24.08
C LEU A 81 -10.07 -9.03 -22.73
N GLU A 82 -9.88 -10.35 -22.73
CA GLU A 82 -9.81 -11.15 -21.49
C GLU A 82 -8.57 -10.76 -20.65
N PHE A 83 -7.42 -10.55 -21.29
CA PHE A 83 -6.22 -10.05 -20.63
C PHE A 83 -6.44 -8.67 -20.00
N LEU A 84 -6.98 -7.70 -20.76
CA LEU A 84 -7.18 -6.34 -20.28
C LEU A 84 -8.12 -6.32 -19.06
N HIS A 85 -9.18 -7.12 -19.08
CA HIS A 85 -10.08 -7.27 -17.93
C HIS A 85 -9.32 -7.72 -16.67
N SER A 86 -8.51 -8.78 -16.79
CA SER A 86 -7.70 -9.29 -15.67
C SER A 86 -6.63 -8.28 -15.22
N HIS A 87 -5.93 -7.65 -16.17
CA HIS A 87 -4.87 -6.68 -15.93
C HIS A 87 -5.37 -5.44 -15.18
N THR A 88 -6.55 -4.94 -15.52
CA THR A 88 -7.14 -3.78 -14.83
C THR A 88 -7.40 -4.04 -13.35
N ASN A 89 -7.69 -5.29 -12.96
CA ASN A 89 -7.90 -5.61 -11.54
C ASN A 89 -6.62 -5.51 -10.71
N VAL A 90 -5.44 -5.64 -11.34
CA VAL A 90 -4.14 -5.50 -10.64
C VAL A 90 -3.69 -4.04 -10.61
N VAL A 91 -3.87 -3.33 -11.73
CA VAL A 91 -3.40 -1.94 -11.89
C VAL A 91 -4.32 -0.93 -11.19
N TYR A 92 -5.62 -1.22 -11.06
CA TYR A 92 -6.56 -0.30 -10.44
C TYR A 92 -6.36 -0.22 -8.91
N GLN A 93 -5.79 0.90 -8.46
CA GLN A 93 -5.52 1.19 -7.05
C GLN A 93 -6.27 2.46 -6.62
N PRO A 94 -7.54 2.36 -6.20
CA PRO A 94 -8.30 3.53 -5.75
C PRO A 94 -7.67 4.13 -4.46
N PRO A 95 -7.81 5.45 -4.25
CA PRO A 95 -7.37 6.07 -2.99
C PRO A 95 -8.23 5.56 -1.82
N TYR A 96 -7.69 5.62 -0.60
CA TYR A 96 -8.33 5.07 0.61
C TYR A 96 -9.72 5.66 0.93
N ASN A 97 -10.04 6.84 0.37
CA ASN A 97 -11.31 7.55 0.55
C ASN A 97 -12.31 7.31 -0.59
N SER A 98 -11.98 6.47 -1.57
CA SER A 98 -12.88 6.12 -2.67
C SER A 98 -14.00 5.20 -2.19
N PRO A 99 -15.26 5.39 -2.64
CA PRO A 99 -16.36 4.44 -2.41
C PRO A 99 -16.08 3.04 -2.97
N TYR A 100 -15.18 2.95 -3.95
CA TYR A 100 -14.78 1.70 -4.61
C TYR A 100 -13.49 1.12 -4.03
N TYR A 101 -12.99 1.69 -2.93
CA TYR A 101 -11.83 1.15 -2.23
C TYR A 101 -12.20 -0.17 -1.55
N ASN A 102 -11.71 -1.28 -2.09
CA ASN A 102 -11.98 -2.62 -1.57
C ASN A 102 -10.81 -3.18 -0.75
N GLY A 103 -9.88 -2.32 -0.33
CA GLY A 103 -8.67 -2.69 0.38
C GLY A 103 -7.41 -2.40 -0.45
N ILE A 104 -6.26 -2.71 0.15
CA ILE A 104 -4.99 -2.76 -0.57
C ILE A 104 -5.07 -4.01 -1.44
N ASN A 105 -5.05 -3.84 -2.77
CA ASN A 105 -4.76 -4.97 -3.65
C ASN A 105 -3.46 -5.61 -3.14
N PRO A 106 -3.35 -6.95 -3.09
CA PRO A 106 -2.08 -7.61 -2.78
C PRO A 106 -0.85 -6.93 -3.43
#